data_AF-A0AAV0W067-F1
#
_entry.id   AF-A0AAV0W067-F1
#
_cell.length_a   1.000
_cell.length_b   1.000
_cell.length_c   1.000
_cell.angle_alpha   90.00
_cell.angle_beta   90.00
_cell.angle_gamma   90.00
#
_symmetry.space_group_name_H-M   'P 1'
#
loop_
_entity.id
_entity.type
_entity.pdbx_description
1 polymer ?
#
loop_
_entity_poly.entity_id
_entity_poly.type
_entity_poly.pdbx_seq_one_letter_code
_entity_poly.pdbx_strand_id
1 'polypeptide(L)'
;MYFHIESATCATVSCKGGQKCLIEKKTGRPRCVTCNLSCPEPETSGKRKDTVGGKVCGSNDKTYHSWCQMFMDACATGVVIETKASGPCRDGEMDVFNGNWNYVNASNVLIDGI
;
A
#
# COMPACT_ATOMS: atom_id res chain seq x y z
N MET A 1 38.09 -9.23 16.33
CA MET A 1 37.53 -10.00 15.21
C MET A 1 36.20 -9.34 14.85
N TYR A 2 36.19 -8.38 13.91
CA TYR A 2 34.95 -7.75 13.47
C TYR A 2 34.36 -8.63 12.38
N PHE A 3 33.28 -9.34 12.70
CA PHE A 3 32.52 -10.10 11.72
C PHE A 3 31.75 -9.09 10.88
N HIS A 4 32.30 -8.69 9.73
CA HIS A 4 31.50 -8.05 8.70
C HIS A 4 30.52 -9.12 8.21
N ILE A 5 29.30 -9.09 8.76
CA ILE A 5 28.18 -9.79 8.14
C ILE A 5 27.98 -9.05 6.82
N GLU A 6 28.45 -9.62 5.71
CA GLU A 6 28.05 -9.15 4.38
C GLU A 6 26.53 -9.29 4.30
N SER A 7 25.83 -8.19 4.55
CA SER A 7 24.40 -8.11 4.37
C SER A 7 24.14 -8.28 2.88
N ALA A 8 23.49 -9.39 2.51
CA ALA A 8 23.02 -9.61 1.15
C ALA A 8 22.16 -8.40 0.73
N THR A 9 22.40 -7.87 -0.46
CA THR A 9 21.61 -6.78 -1.05
C THR A 9 21.19 -7.18 -2.46
N CYS A 10 20.27 -6.42 -3.08
CA CYS A 10 19.96 -6.65 -4.49
C CYS A 10 21.14 -6.38 -5.44
N ALA A 11 22.24 -5.78 -4.97
CA ALA A 11 23.46 -5.64 -5.76
C ALA A 11 24.29 -6.93 -5.80
N THR A 12 24.19 -7.78 -4.77
CA THR A 12 24.98 -9.01 -4.65
C THR A 12 24.16 -10.28 -4.86
N VAL A 13 22.83 -10.20 -4.80
CA VAL A 13 21.92 -11.33 -5.01
C VAL A 13 21.52 -11.44 -6.49
N SER A 14 21.80 -12.60 -7.09
CA SER A 14 21.30 -12.99 -8.41
C SER A 14 20.03 -13.82 -8.26
N CYS A 15 18.88 -13.25 -8.63
CA CYS A 15 17.61 -13.98 -8.65
C CYS A 15 17.52 -14.96 -9.85
N LYS A 16 16.62 -15.95 -9.78
CA LYS A 16 16.39 -16.88 -10.90
C LYS A 16 15.77 -16.13 -12.10
N GLY A 17 15.91 -16.68 -13.30
CA GLY A 17 15.43 -16.05 -14.54
C GLY A 17 13.96 -15.62 -14.47
N GLY A 18 13.69 -14.36 -14.83
CA GLY A 18 12.35 -13.76 -14.80
C GLY A 18 11.92 -13.19 -13.44
N GLN A 19 12.73 -13.35 -12.40
CA GLN A 19 12.48 -12.73 -11.09
C GLN A 19 13.18 -11.37 -10.99
N LYS A 20 12.55 -10.43 -10.28
CA LYS A 20 13.15 -9.16 -9.87
C LYS A 20 13.53 -9.20 -8.40
N CYS A 21 14.59 -8.49 -8.04
CA CYS A 21 14.98 -8.31 -6.65
C CYS A 21 14.31 -7.05 -6.08
N LEU A 22 13.62 -7.20 -4.95
CA LEU A 22 13.05 -6.10 -4.17
C LEU A 22 13.72 -6.01 -2.80
N ILE A 23 13.88 -4.79 -2.28
CA ILE A 23 14.47 -4.56 -0.96
C ILE A 23 13.37 -4.27 0.06
N GLU A 24 13.42 -4.91 1.23
CA GLU A 24 12.54 -4.57 2.35
C GLU A 24 13.04 -3.32 3.07
N LYS A 25 12.26 -2.24 3.08
CA LYS A 25 12.69 -0.93 3.61
C LYS A 25 13.12 -0.97 5.09
N LYS A 26 12.50 -1.84 5.90
CA LYS A 26 12.77 -1.93 7.35
C LYS A 26 14.06 -2.68 7.68
N THR A 27 14.36 -3.76 6.95
CA THR A 27 15.47 -4.66 7.27
C THR A 27 16.63 -4.57 6.29
N GLY A 28 16.43 -3.92 5.14
CA GLY A 28 17.37 -3.90 4.03
C GLY A 28 17.52 -5.26 3.31
N ARG A 29 16.72 -6.27 3.68
CA ARG A 29 16.88 -7.63 3.14
C ARG A 29 16.30 -7.74 1.72
N PRO A 30 17.03 -8.35 0.78
CA PRO A 30 16.56 -8.59 -0.58
C PRO A 30 15.56 -9.74 -0.62
N ARG A 31 14.57 -9.63 -1.51
CA ARG A 31 13.61 -10.68 -1.86
C ARG A 31 13.49 -10.81 -3.36
N CYS A 32 13.65 -12.03 -3.88
CA CYS A 32 13.41 -12.34 -5.28
C CYS A 32 11.93 -12.67 -5.50
N VAL A 33 11.27 -11.93 -6.39
CA VAL A 33 9.83 -12.09 -6.68
C VAL A 33 9.57 -12.11 -8.18
N THR A 34 8.44 -12.69 -8.59
CA THR A 34 7.99 -12.69 -9.98
C THR A 34 7.00 -11.56 -10.20
N CYS A 35 7.37 -10.58 -11.03
CA CYS A 35 6.57 -9.38 -11.28
C CYS A 35 5.61 -9.49 -12.48
N ASN A 36 5.44 -10.70 -13.03
CA ASN A 36 4.58 -10.93 -14.19
C ASN A 36 3.13 -11.19 -13.74
N LEU A 37 2.46 -10.15 -13.23
CA LEU A 37 1.05 -10.22 -12.86
C LEU A 37 0.23 -9.34 -13.82
N SER A 38 -0.80 -9.93 -14.41
CA SER A 38 -1.86 -9.19 -15.10
C SER A 38 -2.98 -8.94 -14.11
N CYS A 39 -3.10 -7.70 -13.65
CA CYS A 39 -4.19 -7.32 -12.74
C CYS A 39 -5.48 -7.13 -13.56
N PRO A 40 -6.62 -7.74 -13.17
CA PRO A 40 -7.89 -7.41 -13.78
C PRO A 40 -8.20 -5.93 -13.51
N GLU A 41 -8.59 -5.21 -14.55
CA GLU A 41 -9.09 -3.84 -14.44
C GLU A 41 -10.34 -3.87 -13.52
N PRO A 42 -10.57 -2.87 -12.67
CA PRO A 42 -11.83 -2.78 -11.94
C PRO A 42 -12.98 -2.67 -12.94
N GLU A 43 -13.65 -3.79 -13.18
CA GLU A 43 -14.73 -3.93 -14.14
C GLU A 43 -15.70 -2.74 -14.00
N THR A 44 -15.82 -1.93 -15.06
CA THR A 44 -16.71 -0.77 -15.16
C THR A 44 -18.20 -1.16 -15.22
N SER A 45 -18.56 -2.32 -14.67
CA SER A 45 -19.84 -2.99 -14.84
C SER A 45 -20.69 -2.99 -13.58
N GLY A 46 -21.04 -1.80 -13.06
CA GLY A 46 -22.34 -1.53 -12.42
C GLY A 46 -22.87 -2.42 -11.27
N LYS A 47 -22.06 -3.30 -10.65
CA LYS A 47 -22.45 -4.18 -9.54
C LYS A 47 -21.17 -4.47 -8.74
N ARG A 48 -20.79 -3.66 -7.75
CA ARG A 48 -21.22 -3.82 -6.36
C ARG A 48 -20.90 -2.54 -5.59
N LYS A 49 -21.93 -1.97 -4.98
CA LYS A 49 -21.91 -0.74 -4.17
C LYS A 49 -21.51 -1.05 -2.71
N ASP A 50 -20.86 -2.19 -2.47
CA ASP A 50 -20.74 -2.82 -1.16
C ASP A 50 -19.32 -3.32 -0.81
N THR A 51 -18.33 -3.26 -1.70
CA THR A 51 -16.94 -3.58 -1.33
C THR A 51 -16.13 -2.32 -1.02
N VAL A 52 -16.38 -1.80 0.18
CA VAL A 52 -15.36 -1.11 0.99
C VAL A 52 -14.10 -2.00 1.17
N GLY A 53 -14.18 -3.31 0.88
CA GLY A 53 -13.13 -4.32 1.04
C GLY A 53 -12.21 -4.60 -0.16
N GLY A 54 -12.09 -3.70 -1.15
CA GLY A 54 -11.13 -3.87 -2.27
C GLY A 54 -9.82 -3.10 -2.09
N LYS A 55 -9.87 -1.94 -1.43
CA LYS A 55 -8.70 -1.07 -1.25
C LYS A 55 -7.74 -1.66 -0.22
N VAL A 56 -6.45 -1.40 -0.39
CA VAL A 56 -5.42 -1.78 0.58
C VAL A 56 -4.49 -0.60 0.85
N CYS A 57 -4.07 -0.45 2.10
CA CYS A 57 -3.06 0.51 2.49
C CYS A 57 -1.69 -0.18 2.45
N GLY A 58 -0.78 0.32 1.63
CA GLY A 58 0.60 -0.18 1.58
C GLY A 58 1.45 0.33 2.73
N SER A 59 2.57 -0.34 2.99
CA SER A 59 3.58 0.07 3.96
C SER A 59 4.30 1.38 3.57
N ASN A 60 4.07 1.87 2.35
CA ASN A 60 4.49 3.18 1.87
C ASN A 60 3.41 4.26 2.05
N ASP A 61 2.40 4.00 2.89
CA ASP A 61 1.29 4.92 3.20
C ASP A 61 0.47 5.34 1.98
N LYS A 62 0.50 4.54 0.92
CA LYS A 62 -0.29 4.73 -0.29
C LYS A 62 -1.47 3.76 -0.31
N THR A 63 -2.64 4.27 -0.69
CA THR A 63 -3.83 3.44 -0.94
C THR A 63 -3.82 2.89 -2.36
N TYR A 64 -4.09 1.60 -2.51
CA TYR A 64 -4.22 0.92 -3.81
C TYR A 64 -5.63 0.36 -3.97
N HIS A 65 -6.12 0.21 -5.21
CA HIS A 65 -7.45 -0.36 -5.45
C HIS A 65 -7.48 -1.88 -5.26
N SER A 66 -6.32 -2.55 -5.25
CA SER A 66 -6.18 -3.97 -4.94
C SER A 66 -4.74 -4.32 -4.53
N TRP A 67 -4.57 -5.49 -3.93
CA TRP A 67 -3.24 -6.06 -3.65
C TRP A 67 -2.39 -6.24 -4.92
N CYS A 68 -3.01 -6.57 -6.06
CA CYS A 68 -2.29 -6.75 -7.31
C CYS A 68 -1.63 -5.45 -7.77
N GLN A 69 -2.37 -4.33 -7.73
CA GLN A 69 -1.80 -3.02 -8.07
C GLN A 69 -0.71 -2.59 -7.07
N MET A 70 -0.90 -2.88 -5.78
CA MET A 70 0.14 -2.64 -4.77
C MET A 70 1.43 -3.42 -5.08
N PHE A 71 1.30 -4.69 -5.47
CA PHE A 71 2.43 -5.53 -5.81
C PHE A 71 3.12 -5.09 -7.11
N MET A 72 2.37 -4.63 -8.10
CA MET A 72 2.93 -4.04 -9.32
C MET A 72 3.74 -2.79 -9.03
N ASP A 73 3.28 -1.93 -8.10
CA ASP A 73 4.05 -0.76 -7.65
C ASP A 73 5.33 -1.18 -6.89
N ALA A 74 5.25 -2.21 -6.04
CA ALA A 74 6.43 -2.78 -5.39
C ALA A 74 7.47 -3.25 -6.42
N CYS A 75 7.01 -3.93 -7.47
CA CYS A 75 7.82 -4.40 -8.59
C CYS A 75 8.40 -3.27 -9.45
N ALA A 76 7.68 -2.16 -9.60
CA ALA A 76 8.15 -0.99 -10.34
C ALA A 76 9.21 -0.21 -9.56
N THR A 77 9.01 -0.07 -8.24
CA THR A 77 9.90 0.69 -7.34
C THR A 77 11.13 -0.09 -6.88
N GLY A 78 11.14 -1.42 -6.99
CA GLY A 78 12.25 -2.22 -6.48
C GLY A 78 12.22 -2.40 -4.95
N VAL A 79 11.11 -2.05 -4.30
CA VAL A 79 10.96 -2.06 -2.84
C VAL A 79 9.76 -2.90 -2.46
N VAL A 80 9.90 -3.74 -1.43
CA VAL A 80 8.79 -4.53 -0.92
C VAL A 80 7.76 -3.60 -0.26
N ILE A 81 6.54 -3.62 -0.78
CA ILE A 81 5.38 -2.95 -0.20
C ILE A 81 4.51 -4.03 0.46
N GLU A 82 4.32 -3.92 1.77
CA GLU A 82 3.50 -4.85 2.55
C GLU A 82 2.12 -4.24 2.80
N THR A 83 1.10 -5.06 2.98
CA THR A 83 -0.22 -4.57 3.39
C THR A 83 -0.14 -4.08 4.84
N LYS A 84 -0.29 -2.79 5.05
CA LYS A 84 -0.38 -2.15 6.38
C LYS A 84 -1.80 -2.27 6.95
N ALA A 85 -2.82 -2.14 6.11
CA ALA A 85 -4.22 -2.30 6.50
C ALA A 85 -5.09 -2.76 5.33
N SER A 86 -6.16 -3.50 5.66
CA SER A 86 -7.27 -3.76 4.75
C SER A 86 -8.17 -2.53 4.69
N GLY A 87 -8.34 -1.94 3.51
CA GLY A 87 -8.98 -0.64 3.32
C GLY A 87 -7.98 0.47 2.95
N PRO A 88 -8.45 1.72 2.73
CA PRO A 88 -7.58 2.84 2.44
C PRO A 88 -6.66 3.17 3.62
N CYS A 89 -5.55 3.84 3.32
CA CYS A 89 -4.73 4.46 4.36
C CYS A 89 -5.54 5.52 5.10
N ARG A 90 -5.22 5.70 6.39
CA ARG A 90 -5.76 6.78 7.20
C ARG A 90 -5.04 8.08 6.84
N ASP A 91 -5.34 8.62 5.68
CA ASP A 91 -5.03 10.01 5.39
C ASP A 91 -6.05 10.87 6.14
N GLY A 92 -5.61 11.98 6.73
CA GLY A 92 -6.43 12.85 7.58
C GLY A 92 -7.58 13.57 6.89
N GLU A 93 -8.16 13.00 5.84
CA GLU A 93 -9.30 13.56 5.14
C GLU A 93 -10.30 12.44 4.82
N MET A 94 -11.38 12.48 5.59
CA MET A 94 -12.61 11.75 5.38
C MET A 94 -13.07 11.96 3.95
N ASP A 95 -13.23 10.88 3.17
CA ASP A 95 -14.01 10.91 1.94
C ASP A 95 -15.32 11.66 2.26
N VAL A 96 -15.49 12.84 1.66
CA VAL A 96 -16.67 13.68 1.79
C VAL A 96 -17.87 12.86 1.33
N PHE A 97 -18.60 12.27 2.29
CA PHE A 97 -19.89 11.67 2.04
C PHE A 97 -20.84 12.80 1.63
N ASN A 98 -21.33 12.71 0.40
CA ASN A 98 -22.34 13.58 -0.17
C ASN A 98 -23.61 13.58 0.72
N GLY A 99 -23.75 14.62 1.54
CA GLY A 99 -25.03 15.19 1.96
C GLY A 99 -25.75 14.56 3.15
N ASN A 100 -25.26 14.75 4.38
CA ASN A 100 -26.12 15.11 5.54
C ASN A 100 -25.25 15.60 6.72
N TRP A 101 -25.33 16.90 7.05
CA TRP A 101 -24.56 17.53 8.13
C TRP A 101 -25.17 17.20 9.48
N ASN A 102 -24.53 16.36 10.32
CA ASN A 102 -24.75 16.37 11.78
C ASN A 102 -23.77 15.53 12.63
N TYR A 103 -22.47 15.45 12.30
CA TYR A 103 -21.50 14.87 13.26
C TYR A 103 -20.21 15.68 13.36
N VAL A 104 -20.01 16.15 14.59
CA VAL A 104 -18.97 17.02 15.15
C VAL A 104 -17.53 16.55 14.88
N ASN A 105 -16.65 17.49 14.53
CA ASN A 105 -15.21 17.22 14.52
C ASN A 105 -14.67 17.27 15.96
N ALA A 106 -14.03 16.18 16.39
CA ALA A 106 -13.47 15.99 17.72
C ALA A 106 -12.16 16.76 17.96
N SER A 107 -12.10 18.03 17.53
CA SER A 107 -11.02 18.96 17.85
C SER A 107 -11.52 20.39 17.69
N ASN A 108 -12.10 20.91 18.76
CA ASN A 108 -12.34 22.34 19.05
C ASN A 108 -13.35 23.09 18.17
N VAL A 109 -14.60 23.21 18.65
CA VAL A 109 -15.44 24.38 18.39
C VAL A 109 -15.92 24.94 19.72
N LEU A 110 -15.19 25.94 20.22
CA LEU A 110 -15.75 26.98 21.07
C LEU A 110 -15.99 28.17 20.15
N ILE A 111 -17.22 28.37 19.66
CA ILE A 111 -17.71 29.69 19.26
C ILE A 111 -19.23 29.75 19.55
N ASP A 112 -19.51 30.39 20.68
CA ASP A 112 -20.68 31.16 21.11
C ASP A 112 -22.10 30.65 20.85
N GLY A 113 -22.76 30.33 21.96
CA GLY A 113 -24.20 30.11 22.04
C GLY A 113 -25.00 31.38 21.74
N ILE A 114 -26.14 31.16 21.10
CA ILE A 114 -27.27 32.09 21.02
C ILE A 114 -28.32 31.58 22.00
#